data_AF-C1D571-F1
#
_entry.id   AF-C1D571-F1
#
_cell.length_a   1.000
_cell.length_b   1.000
_cell.length_c   1.000
_cell.angle_alpha   90.00
_cell.angle_beta   90.00
_cell.angle_gamma   90.00
#
_symmetry.space_group_name_H-M   'P 1'
#
loop_
_entity.id
_entity.type
_entity.pdbx_description
1 polymer ?
#
loop_
_entity_poly.entity_id
_entity_poly.type
_entity_poly.pdbx_seq_one_letter_code
_entity_poly.pdbx_strand_id
1 'polypeptide(L)'
;MKDLMILVAAIAVGSGVWIGIKRLMVNKNVWIARAIAGVATFFAFFITIGIFVDAPEQQAKQPEKTQEAVAQADTKPEPQIKAQQKKDKPSLDDVAYEIASERSVGDVKRIEVTLHQRIDEPTLKLLAEKIKSEYAKSNPALIFYRLDGAPSSGAWATTHYQPDQKIEIKGISQSEFEAVLASDESVPGKKLGVWIELFEPAKKLIAYTDKGKTFIRSVFADGATLDGKYVLSSRDGKKILTYHNEDSKEVFKAVNANGDLEYWNELGNYYTAPKFEKPKAAY
;
A
#
# COMPACT_ATOMS: atom_id res chain seq x y z
N MET A 1 20.44 -38.35 -34.05
CA MET A 1 20.17 -39.51 -33.16
C MET A 1 20.34 -39.17 -31.68
N LYS A 2 21.40 -38.47 -31.26
CA LYS A 2 21.59 -38.06 -29.85
C LYS A 2 20.49 -37.13 -29.33
N ASP A 3 20.03 -36.16 -30.12
CA ASP A 3 18.99 -35.21 -29.68
C ASP A 3 17.59 -35.84 -29.54
N LEU A 4 17.31 -36.88 -30.35
CA LEU A 4 16.06 -37.64 -30.25
C LEU A 4 16.02 -38.52 -29.00
N MET A 5 17.17 -39.07 -28.57
CA MET A 5 17.25 -39.84 -27.33
C MET A 5 17.11 -38.96 -26.08
N ILE A 6 17.59 -37.71 -26.12
CA ILE A 6 17.44 -36.75 -25.01
C ILE A 6 15.96 -36.36 -24.85
N LEU A 7 15.24 -36.14 -25.95
CA LEU A 7 13.81 -35.81 -25.91
C LEU A 7 12.96 -36.97 -25.37
N VAL A 8 13.25 -38.20 -25.78
CA VAL A 8 12.52 -39.40 -25.31
C VAL A 8 12.78 -39.66 -23.82
N ALA A 9 14.01 -39.42 -23.34
CA ALA A 9 14.33 -39.53 -21.91
C ALA A 9 13.60 -38.48 -21.06
N ALA A 10 13.47 -37.24 -21.54
CA ALA A 10 12.74 -36.18 -20.83
C ALA A 10 11.24 -36.48 -20.71
N ILE A 11 10.62 -37.04 -21.76
CA ILE A 11 9.19 -37.41 -21.76
C ILE A 11 8.92 -38.60 -20.82
N ALA A 12 9.84 -39.58 -20.76
CA ALA A 12 9.71 -40.72 -19.85
C ALA A 12 9.82 -40.33 -18.36
N VAL A 13 10.69 -39.37 -18.03
CA VAL A 13 10.80 -38.83 -16.65
C VAL A 13 9.55 -38.03 -16.27
N GLY A 14 9.02 -37.20 -17.18
CA GLY A 14 7.81 -36.41 -16.92
C GLY A 14 6.56 -37.27 -16.68
N SER A 15 6.41 -38.37 -17.41
CA SER A 15 5.24 -39.26 -17.28
C SER A 15 5.30 -40.17 -16.04
N GLY A 16 6.49 -40.61 -15.61
CA GLY A 16 6.66 -41.36 -14.37
C GLY A 16 6.34 -40.55 -13.10
N VAL A 17 6.74 -39.27 -13.08
CA VAL A 17 6.47 -38.36 -11.95
C VAL A 17 4.97 -38.07 -11.80
N TRP A 18 4.25 -37.90 -12.92
CA TRP A 18 2.82 -37.63 -12.89
C TRP A 18 1.98 -38.81 -12.37
N ILE A 19 2.35 -40.04 -12.73
CA ILE A 19 1.67 -41.25 -12.25
C ILE A 19 1.91 -41.48 -10.74
N GLY A 20 3.12 -41.20 -10.24
CA GLY A 20 3.43 -41.26 -8.81
C GLY A 20 2.63 -40.26 -7.97
N ILE A 21 2.54 -39.01 -8.44
CA ILE A 21 1.78 -37.94 -7.79
C ILE A 21 0.27 -38.28 -7.73
N LYS A 22 -0.29 -38.85 -8.81
CA LYS A 22 -1.72 -39.22 -8.86
C LYS A 22 -2.06 -40.35 -7.88
N ARG A 23 -1.13 -41.28 -7.63
CA ARG A 23 -1.31 -42.38 -6.65
C ARG A 23 -1.19 -41.89 -5.19
N LEU A 24 -0.41 -40.84 -4.94
CA LEU A 24 -0.26 -40.20 -3.62
C LEU A 24 -1.48 -39.34 -3.23
N MET A 25 -2.22 -38.78 -4.19
CA MET A 25 -3.42 -37.96 -3.90
C MET A 25 -4.67 -38.77 -3.49
N VAL A 26 -4.65 -40.10 -3.58
CA VAL A 26 -5.77 -40.96 -3.13
C VAL A 26 -5.69 -41.27 -1.63
N ASN A 27 -4.56 -41.01 -0.97
CA ASN A 27 -4.36 -41.31 0.44
C ASN A 27 -4.40 -40.02 1.30
N LYS A 28 -5.12 -40.02 2.43
CA LYS A 28 -5.52 -38.83 3.22
C LYS A 28 -4.39 -38.00 3.88
N ASN A 29 -3.12 -38.25 3.54
CA ASN A 29 -1.97 -37.54 4.10
C ASN A 29 -1.39 -36.52 3.09
N VAL A 30 -2.18 -35.49 2.80
CA VAL A 30 -1.91 -34.43 1.80
C VAL A 30 -0.59 -33.66 2.05
N TRP A 31 -0.10 -33.65 3.30
CA TRP A 31 1.13 -32.94 3.66
C TRP A 31 2.40 -33.61 3.12
N ILE A 32 2.45 -34.95 3.04
CA ILE A 32 3.63 -35.69 2.53
C ILE A 32 3.75 -35.53 1.01
N ALA A 33 2.62 -35.52 0.29
CA ALA A 33 2.59 -35.28 -1.16
C ALA A 33 3.11 -33.88 -1.53
N ARG A 34 2.88 -32.88 -0.68
CA ARG A 34 3.37 -31.51 -0.87
C ARG A 34 4.87 -31.37 -0.64
N ALA A 35 5.44 -32.10 0.32
CA ALA A 35 6.89 -32.10 0.56
C ALA A 35 7.68 -32.72 -0.60
N ILE A 36 7.18 -33.82 -1.19
CA ILE A 36 7.86 -34.51 -2.30
C ILE A 36 7.79 -33.70 -3.60
N ALA A 37 6.67 -33.00 -3.87
CA ALA A 37 6.54 -32.12 -5.02
C ALA A 37 7.49 -30.91 -4.96
N GLY A 38 7.78 -30.38 -3.77
CA GLY A 38 8.72 -29.27 -3.59
C GLY A 38 10.18 -29.62 -3.93
N VAL A 39 10.61 -30.85 -3.62
CA VAL A 39 12.00 -31.29 -3.86
C VAL A 39 12.26 -31.60 -5.35
N ALA A 40 11.27 -32.11 -6.08
CA ALA A 40 11.41 -32.42 -7.50
C ALA A 40 11.54 -31.16 -8.38
N THR A 41 10.87 -30.06 -8.03
CA THR A 41 10.95 -28.78 -8.77
C THR A 41 12.28 -28.06 -8.51
N PHE A 42 12.88 -28.25 -7.32
CA PHE A 42 14.14 -27.60 -6.94
C PHE A 42 15.35 -28.20 -7.69
N PHE A 43 15.33 -29.49 -8.04
CA PHE A 43 16.41 -30.13 -8.80
C PHE A 43 16.32 -29.92 -10.33
N ALA A 44 15.13 -29.67 -10.88
CA ALA A 44 14.98 -29.37 -12.30
C ALA A 44 15.50 -27.96 -12.68
N PHE A 45 15.55 -27.04 -11.73
CA PHE A 45 15.99 -25.65 -11.96
C PHE A 45 17.52 -25.48 -12.05
N PHE A 46 18.30 -26.40 -11.45
CA PHE A 46 19.77 -26.33 -11.48
C PHE A 46 20.41 -27.09 -12.65
N ILE A 47 19.66 -27.97 -13.34
CA ILE A 47 20.18 -28.70 -14.52
C ILE A 47 20.11 -27.84 -15.80
N THR A 48 19.30 -26.77 -15.84
CA THR A 48 19.18 -25.87 -17.00
C THR A 48 20.15 -24.68 -16.98
N ILE A 49 20.72 -24.30 -15.82
CA ILE A 49 21.68 -23.18 -15.72
C ILE A 49 23.13 -23.62 -16.02
N GLY A 50 23.41 -24.92 -16.03
CA GLY A 50 24.75 -25.48 -16.27
C GLY A 50 25.19 -25.66 -17.73
N ILE A 51 24.44 -25.18 -18.74
CA ILE A 51 24.73 -25.46 -20.17
C ILE A 51 25.12 -24.18 -20.98
N PHE A 52 25.23 -23.00 -20.37
CA PHE A 52 25.76 -21.81 -21.07
C PHE A 52 26.88 -21.13 -20.28
N VAL A 53 28.04 -21.79 -20.21
CA VAL A 53 29.32 -21.13 -19.95
C VAL A 53 30.30 -21.61 -21.02
N ASP A 54 30.26 -20.94 -22.17
CA ASP A 54 31.41 -20.81 -23.07
C ASP A 54 31.10 -19.74 -24.12
N ALA A 55 31.53 -18.50 -23.85
CA ALA A 55 31.59 -17.44 -24.84
C ALA A 55 32.82 -16.58 -24.55
N PRO A 56 33.77 -16.45 -25.49
CA PRO A 56 35.07 -15.86 -25.23
C PRO A 56 35.05 -14.33 -25.19
N GLU A 57 35.90 -13.84 -24.30
CA GLU A 57 36.26 -12.47 -23.96
C GLU A 57 36.83 -11.71 -25.17
N GLN A 58 36.13 -10.66 -25.62
CA GLN A 58 36.69 -9.64 -26.52
C GLN A 58 36.91 -8.34 -25.75
N GLN A 59 38.18 -8.05 -25.48
CA GLN A 59 38.65 -6.73 -25.06
C GLN A 59 38.42 -5.70 -26.17
N ALA A 60 37.62 -4.68 -25.90
CA ALA A 60 37.51 -3.49 -26.73
C ALA A 60 38.02 -2.26 -25.95
N LYS A 61 38.98 -1.58 -26.56
CA LYS A 61 39.73 -0.41 -26.10
C LYS A 61 38.83 0.79 -25.82
N GLN A 62 39.16 1.52 -24.75
CA GLN A 62 38.77 2.92 -24.53
C GLN A 62 39.30 3.84 -25.65
N PRO A 63 38.53 4.88 -25.98
CA PRO A 63 39.11 6.17 -26.32
C PRO A 63 38.67 7.26 -25.33
N GLU A 64 39.69 7.85 -24.70
CA GLU A 64 39.99 9.27 -24.54
C GLU A 64 38.87 10.32 -24.43
N LYS A 65 39.06 11.19 -23.42
CA LYS A 65 38.28 12.37 -23.06
C LYS A 65 38.16 13.37 -24.23
N THR A 66 36.97 13.95 -24.37
CA THR A 66 36.80 15.33 -24.82
C THR A 66 35.72 15.97 -23.96
N GLN A 67 36.12 17.01 -23.22
CA GLN A 67 35.21 17.93 -22.53
C GLN A 67 34.72 18.95 -23.57
N GLU A 68 33.41 19.08 -23.69
CA GLU A 68 32.79 20.32 -24.16
C GLU A 68 31.52 20.57 -23.34
N ALA A 69 31.37 21.84 -22.95
CA ALA A 69 30.31 22.37 -22.13
C ALA A 69 28.95 22.34 -22.86
N VAL A 70 27.85 22.40 -22.10
CA VAL A 70 26.79 23.43 -22.20
C VAL A 70 25.58 23.05 -21.33
N ALA A 71 25.09 24.07 -20.62
CA ALA A 71 23.72 24.31 -20.12
C ALA A 71 23.15 23.46 -18.96
N GLN A 72 23.22 24.08 -17.78
CA GLN A 72 22.08 24.51 -16.98
C GLN A 72 20.94 23.50 -16.77
N ALA A 73 20.98 22.90 -15.58
CA ALA A 73 19.88 22.19 -14.96
C ALA A 73 18.69 23.15 -14.73
N ASP A 74 17.58 22.85 -15.41
CA ASP A 74 16.25 23.31 -15.04
C ASP A 74 15.94 22.83 -13.62
N THR A 75 16.01 23.77 -12.68
CA THR A 75 15.49 23.63 -11.33
C THR A 75 13.97 23.64 -11.45
N LYS A 76 13.39 22.44 -11.48
CA LYS A 76 11.94 22.24 -11.30
C LYS A 76 11.54 22.87 -9.95
N PRO A 77 10.65 23.88 -9.93
CA PRO A 77 10.21 24.45 -8.68
C PRO A 77 9.36 23.41 -7.93
N GLU A 78 9.84 23.08 -6.74
CA GLU A 78 9.10 22.44 -5.65
C GLU A 78 7.76 23.18 -5.46
N PRO A 79 6.60 22.49 -5.48
CA PRO A 79 5.33 23.16 -5.27
C PRO A 79 5.26 23.69 -3.84
N GLN A 80 5.47 25.00 -3.69
CA GLN A 80 5.15 25.72 -2.47
C GLN A 80 3.63 25.76 -2.30
N ILE A 81 3.07 24.76 -1.60
CA ILE A 81 1.71 24.84 -1.10
C ILE A 81 1.72 25.82 0.08
N LYS A 82 1.65 27.12 -0.25
CA LYS A 82 1.20 28.16 0.68
C LYS A 82 -0.33 28.11 0.72
N ALA A 83 -0.86 27.29 1.62
CA ALA A 83 -2.22 27.46 2.13
C ALA A 83 -2.10 27.87 3.61
N GLN A 84 -2.11 29.17 3.84
CA GLN A 84 -2.31 29.75 5.15
C GLN A 84 -3.73 29.41 5.62
N GLN A 85 -3.83 28.60 6.67
CA GLN A 85 -4.93 28.72 7.62
C GLN A 85 -4.37 29.16 8.97
N LYS A 86 -5.05 30.15 9.55
CA LYS A 86 -4.76 30.85 10.79
C LYS A 86 -4.80 29.83 11.92
N LYS A 87 -3.65 29.40 12.45
CA LYS A 87 -3.60 28.44 13.55
C LYS A 87 -4.05 29.11 14.84
N ASP A 88 -5.19 28.66 15.36
CA ASP A 88 -5.45 28.69 16.79
C ASP A 88 -4.27 28.02 17.53
N LYS A 89 -4.01 28.47 18.75
CA LYS A 89 -2.97 27.91 19.61
C LYS A 89 -3.19 26.39 19.72
N PRO A 90 -2.14 25.54 19.57
CA PRO A 90 -2.31 24.09 19.69
C PRO A 90 -2.91 23.75 21.07
N SER A 91 -3.97 22.93 21.05
CA SER A 91 -4.72 22.50 22.23
C SER A 91 -5.06 21.00 22.13
N LEU A 92 -5.28 20.37 23.28
CA LEU A 92 -5.69 18.97 23.38
C LEU A 92 -7.21 18.80 23.58
N ASP A 93 -7.97 19.89 23.69
CA ASP A 93 -9.40 19.85 24.06
C ASP A 93 -10.25 19.04 23.06
N ASP A 94 -9.91 19.11 21.78
CA ASP A 94 -10.61 18.41 20.69
C ASP A 94 -9.90 17.13 20.22
N VAL A 95 -8.87 16.67 20.95
CA VAL A 95 -8.08 15.49 20.57
C VAL A 95 -8.67 14.25 21.21
N ALA A 96 -9.45 13.50 20.44
CA ALA A 96 -9.94 12.19 20.84
C ALA A 96 -8.88 11.11 20.56
N TYR A 97 -8.50 10.36 21.60
CA TYR A 97 -7.53 9.26 21.50
C TYR A 97 -7.75 8.19 22.58
N GLU A 98 -7.19 7.00 22.34
CA GLU A 98 -7.19 5.88 23.27
C GLU A 98 -5.79 5.28 23.41
N ILE A 99 -5.41 4.84 24.62
CA ILE A 99 -4.19 4.06 24.82
C ILE A 99 -4.50 2.60 24.51
N ALA A 100 -4.03 2.12 23.36
CA ALA A 100 -4.28 0.75 22.90
C ALA A 100 -3.41 -0.28 23.64
N SER A 101 -2.16 0.06 23.96
CA SER A 101 -1.32 -0.78 24.82
C SER A 101 -0.14 -0.03 25.40
N GLU A 102 0.35 -0.52 26.53
CA GLU A 102 1.59 -0.12 27.16
C GLU A 102 2.43 -1.35 27.48
N ARG A 103 3.71 -1.35 27.11
CA ARG A 103 4.66 -2.39 27.53
C ARG A 103 6.08 -1.86 27.64
N SER A 104 6.87 -2.50 28.50
CA SER A 104 8.32 -2.26 28.56
C SER A 104 9.05 -3.20 27.59
N VAL A 105 10.00 -2.66 26.84
CA VAL A 105 10.92 -3.42 25.99
C VAL A 105 12.33 -3.04 26.41
N GLY A 106 12.93 -3.84 27.29
CA GLY A 106 14.11 -3.42 28.05
C GLY A 106 13.78 -2.19 28.91
N ASP A 107 14.65 -1.18 28.85
CA ASP A 107 14.49 0.08 29.61
C ASP A 107 13.60 1.11 28.90
N VAL A 108 13.06 0.78 27.72
CA VAL A 108 12.22 1.67 26.93
C VAL A 108 10.75 1.33 27.13
N LYS A 109 9.92 2.34 27.41
CA LYS A 109 8.46 2.22 27.41
C LYS A 109 7.93 2.36 25.99
N ARG A 110 7.24 1.34 25.50
CA ARG A 110 6.52 1.37 24.23
C ARG A 110 5.02 1.56 24.50
N ILE A 111 4.46 2.60 23.90
CA ILE A 111 3.06 2.97 24.05
C ILE A 111 2.44 2.98 22.66
N GLU A 112 1.33 2.28 22.48
CA GLU A 112 0.53 2.33 21.25
C GLU A 112 -0.74 3.13 21.53
N VAL A 113 -1.01 4.10 20.67
CA VAL A 113 -2.09 5.08 20.80
C VAL A 113 -2.93 5.00 19.54
N THR A 114 -4.24 4.94 19.73
CA THR A 114 -5.21 5.07 18.65
C THR A 114 -5.72 6.51 18.62
N LEU A 115 -5.63 7.15 17.46
CA LEU A 115 -6.16 8.48 17.19
C LEU A 115 -7.41 8.36 16.32
N HIS A 116 -8.48 9.06 16.70
CA HIS A 116 -9.71 9.09 15.90
C HIS A 116 -9.62 10.09 14.73
N GLN A 117 -8.60 10.94 14.71
CA GLN A 117 -8.33 11.90 13.65
C GLN A 117 -6.84 12.20 13.50
N ARG A 118 -6.45 12.70 12.33
CA ARG A 118 -5.11 13.29 12.15
C ARG A 118 -5.05 14.60 12.92
N ILE A 119 -3.91 14.84 13.55
CA ILE A 119 -3.61 16.09 14.26
C ILE A 119 -2.30 16.66 13.72
N ASP A 120 -2.10 17.96 13.88
CA ASP A 120 -0.87 18.60 13.43
C ASP A 120 0.31 18.26 14.36
N GLU A 121 1.53 18.48 13.87
CA GLU A 121 2.75 18.16 14.62
C GLU A 121 2.83 18.88 15.98
N PRO A 122 2.50 20.20 16.11
CA PRO A 122 2.45 20.87 17.40
C PRO A 122 1.48 20.22 18.40
N THR A 123 0.29 19.81 17.96
CA THR A 123 -0.69 19.14 18.81
C THR A 123 -0.23 17.73 19.19
N LEU A 124 0.37 17.01 18.24
CA LEU A 124 0.98 15.70 18.49
C LEU A 124 2.12 15.80 19.52
N LYS A 125 2.87 16.90 19.50
CA LYS A 125 3.90 17.20 20.49
C LYS A 125 3.34 17.30 21.90
N LEU A 126 2.27 18.10 22.07
CA LEU A 126 1.58 18.24 23.36
C LEU A 126 1.00 16.91 23.84
N LEU A 127 0.41 16.13 22.93
CA LEU A 127 -0.15 14.83 23.26
C LEU A 127 0.94 13.86 23.73
N ALA A 128 2.06 13.81 23.03
CA ALA A 128 3.20 12.98 23.39
C ALA A 128 3.77 13.34 24.78
N GLU A 129 3.89 14.64 25.09
CA GLU A 129 4.33 15.13 26.41
C GLU A 129 3.37 14.68 27.51
N LYS A 130 2.06 14.82 27.29
CA LYS A 130 1.03 14.32 28.21
C LYS A 130 1.20 12.82 28.46
N ILE A 131 1.25 12.03 27.39
CA ILE A 131 1.38 10.56 27.47
C ILE A 131 2.68 10.16 28.17
N LYS A 132 3.82 10.78 27.84
CA LYS A 132 5.08 10.49 28.53
C LYS A 132 4.99 10.78 30.02
N SER A 133 4.36 11.89 30.40
CA SER A 133 4.20 12.29 31.80
C SER A 133 3.30 11.34 32.60
N GLU A 134 2.37 10.66 31.95
CA GLU A 134 1.47 9.70 32.61
C GLU A 134 2.06 8.30 32.67
N TYR A 135 2.66 7.82 31.58
CA TYR A 135 2.99 6.39 31.39
C TYR A 135 4.50 6.07 31.36
N ALA A 136 5.37 7.09 31.21
CA ALA A 136 6.80 6.88 31.02
C ALA A 136 7.67 7.98 31.65
N LYS A 137 7.28 8.47 32.84
CA LYS A 137 7.93 9.60 33.55
C LYS A 137 9.45 9.53 33.57
N SER A 138 9.99 8.37 33.95
CA SER A 138 11.43 8.17 34.18
C SER A 138 12.12 7.36 33.09
N ASN A 139 11.38 6.84 32.11
CA ASN A 139 11.91 5.95 31.08
C ASN A 139 11.93 6.65 29.72
N PRO A 140 12.92 6.37 28.85
CA PRO A 140 12.79 6.62 27.42
C PRO A 140 11.48 6.03 26.91
N ALA A 141 10.80 6.77 26.03
CA ALA A 141 9.49 6.40 25.54
C ALA A 141 9.48 6.37 24.02
N LEU A 142 8.80 5.38 23.48
CA LEU A 142 8.48 5.26 22.07
C LEU A 142 6.97 5.15 21.93
N ILE A 143 6.36 6.20 21.39
CA ILE A 143 4.91 6.30 21.22
C ILE A 143 4.60 6.08 19.75
N PHE A 144 3.69 5.14 19.47
CA PHE A 144 3.22 4.81 18.13
C PHE A 144 1.76 5.26 18.00
N TYR A 145 1.46 6.13 17.05
CA TYR A 145 0.11 6.62 16.79
C TYR A 145 -0.48 5.91 15.58
N ARG A 146 -1.59 5.21 15.75
CA ARG A 146 -2.39 4.61 14.69
C ARG A 146 -3.63 5.47 14.48
N LEU A 147 -4.13 5.50 13.24
CA LEU A 147 -5.42 6.13 12.94
C LEU A 147 -6.51 5.08 12.93
N ASP A 148 -7.66 5.42 13.48
CA ASP A 148 -8.84 4.58 13.36
C ASP A 148 -9.25 4.33 11.92
N GLY A 149 -9.69 3.10 11.65
CA GLY A 149 -10.07 2.66 10.30
C GLY A 149 -8.90 2.57 9.31
N ALA A 150 -7.65 2.85 9.74
CA ALA A 150 -6.48 2.62 8.91
C ALA A 150 -6.14 1.11 8.92
N PRO A 151 -6.16 0.45 7.76
CA PRO A 151 -5.86 -0.98 7.62
C PRO A 151 -4.36 -1.32 7.77
N SER A 152 -3.50 -0.32 7.92
CA SER A 152 -2.06 -0.53 8.01
C SER A 152 -1.68 -1.14 9.37
N SER A 153 -0.77 -2.12 9.33
CA SER A 153 -0.14 -2.68 10.53
C SER A 153 0.85 -1.71 11.19
N GLY A 154 1.13 -0.57 10.54
CA GLY A 154 2.09 0.44 10.96
C GLY A 154 1.45 1.62 11.68
N ALA A 155 2.29 2.41 12.36
CA ALA A 155 1.87 3.67 12.95
C ALA A 155 1.90 4.77 11.88
N TRP A 156 0.86 5.61 11.87
CA TRP A 156 0.80 6.83 11.05
C TRP A 156 1.88 7.83 11.47
N ALA A 157 2.14 7.94 12.77
CA ALA A 157 3.22 8.75 13.31
C ALA A 157 3.90 8.04 14.49
N THR A 158 5.12 8.47 14.81
CA THR A 158 5.85 8.04 16.01
C THR A 158 6.43 9.23 16.77
N THR A 159 6.54 9.09 18.08
CA THR A 159 7.35 9.97 18.92
C THR A 159 8.43 9.16 19.62
N HIS A 160 9.68 9.59 19.46
CA HIS A 160 10.85 9.00 20.09
C HIS A 160 11.40 9.98 21.12
N TYR A 161 11.62 9.51 22.36
CA TYR A 161 12.30 10.28 23.40
C TYR A 161 13.71 9.74 23.61
N GLN A 162 14.67 10.30 22.87
CA GLN A 162 16.10 9.96 22.95
C GLN A 162 16.96 11.19 22.62
N PRO A 163 17.71 11.75 23.59
CA PRO A 163 17.20 12.38 24.82
C PRO A 163 16.14 13.47 24.55
N ASP A 164 16.15 14.06 23.36
CA ASP A 164 15.14 15.02 22.92
C ASP A 164 13.92 14.31 22.33
N GLN A 165 12.81 15.04 22.25
CA GLN A 165 11.61 14.57 21.58
C GLN A 165 11.75 14.72 20.06
N LYS A 166 11.62 13.60 19.35
CA LYS A 166 11.55 13.57 17.88
C LYS A 166 10.20 13.02 17.44
N ILE A 167 9.50 13.75 16.59
CA ILE A 167 8.25 13.33 15.97
C ILE A 167 8.53 12.97 14.52
N GLU A 168 7.94 11.87 14.04
CA GLU A 168 8.01 11.43 12.64
C GLU A 168 6.61 11.07 12.17
N ILE A 169 6.08 11.79 11.18
CA ILE A 169 4.82 11.48 10.51
C ILE A 169 5.16 10.71 9.23
N LYS A 170 4.69 9.47 9.11
CA LYS A 170 5.02 8.55 8.00
C LYS A 170 4.00 8.58 6.88
N GLY A 171 2.73 8.75 7.23
CA GLY A 171 1.67 9.01 6.27
C GLY A 171 1.58 10.49 5.91
N ILE A 172 0.53 10.87 5.17
CA ILE A 172 0.27 12.29 4.91
C ILE A 172 -0.13 13.02 6.20
N SER A 173 0.29 14.28 6.32
CA SER A 173 -0.03 15.21 7.39
C SER A 173 -1.51 15.57 7.45
N GLN A 174 -1.95 16.24 8.52
CA GLN A 174 -3.31 16.74 8.63
C GLN A 174 -3.65 17.70 7.48
N SER A 175 -2.79 18.67 7.17
CA SER A 175 -3.03 19.65 6.10
C SER A 175 -3.08 19.01 4.72
N GLU A 176 -2.25 18.01 4.46
CA GLU A 176 -2.32 17.24 3.20
C GLU A 176 -3.60 16.43 3.12
N PHE A 177 -4.05 15.85 4.22
CA PHE A 177 -5.33 15.14 4.27
C PHE A 177 -6.50 16.10 4.02
N GLU A 178 -6.49 17.28 4.62
CA GLU A 178 -7.47 18.33 4.34
C GLU A 178 -7.45 18.76 2.86
N ALA A 179 -6.26 18.86 2.25
CA ALA A 179 -6.14 19.12 0.81
C ALA A 179 -6.77 17.99 -0.03
N VAL A 180 -6.57 16.73 0.35
CA VAL A 180 -7.26 15.58 -0.26
C VAL A 180 -8.78 15.70 -0.11
N LEU A 181 -9.29 16.04 1.07
CA LEU A 181 -10.74 16.23 1.29
C LEU A 181 -11.31 17.40 0.47
N ALA A 182 -10.56 18.49 0.35
CA ALA A 182 -10.95 19.69 -0.39
C ALA A 182 -10.79 19.57 -1.92
N SER A 183 -10.03 18.58 -2.39
CA SER A 183 -9.72 18.40 -3.81
C SER A 183 -10.95 18.40 -4.72
N ASP A 184 -10.76 18.91 -5.95
CA ASP A 184 -11.80 18.95 -6.96
C ASP A 184 -12.29 17.54 -7.32
N GLU A 185 -13.60 17.42 -7.53
CA GLU A 185 -14.26 16.17 -7.90
C GLU A 185 -14.82 16.19 -9.31
N SER A 186 -14.40 17.17 -10.12
CA SER A 186 -14.81 17.30 -11.50
C SER A 186 -14.30 16.14 -12.33
N VAL A 187 -15.22 15.55 -13.08
CA VAL A 187 -14.98 14.41 -13.98
C VAL A 187 -15.73 14.66 -15.29
N PRO A 188 -15.23 14.13 -16.42
CA PRO A 188 -15.82 14.40 -17.75
C PRO A 188 -17.19 13.74 -17.98
N GLY A 189 -17.64 12.87 -17.06
CA GLY A 189 -18.88 12.12 -17.23
C GLY A 189 -19.67 11.94 -15.94
N LYS A 190 -20.51 10.91 -15.88
CA LYS A 190 -21.40 10.69 -14.75
C LYS A 190 -20.63 10.11 -13.56
N LYS A 191 -20.59 10.85 -12.46
CA LYS A 191 -20.06 10.41 -11.16
C LYS A 191 -20.91 9.25 -10.61
N LEU A 192 -20.24 8.18 -10.19
CA LEU A 192 -20.82 6.98 -9.57
C LEU A 192 -20.71 7.00 -8.05
N GLY A 193 -19.65 7.64 -7.53
CA GLY A 193 -19.41 7.80 -6.10
C GLY A 193 -18.03 8.42 -5.83
N VAL A 194 -17.82 8.80 -4.57
CA VAL A 194 -16.57 9.39 -4.06
C VAL A 194 -16.25 8.73 -2.73
N TRP A 195 -14.99 8.41 -2.49
CA TRP A 195 -14.51 7.75 -1.27
C TRP A 195 -13.16 8.32 -0.85
N ILE A 196 -12.84 8.18 0.43
CA ILE A 196 -11.51 8.50 0.96
C ILE A 196 -10.78 7.20 1.29
N GLU A 197 -9.72 6.91 0.53
CA GLU A 197 -8.81 5.81 0.85
C GLU A 197 -7.75 6.33 1.82
N LEU A 198 -7.66 5.71 2.99
CA LEU A 198 -6.73 6.10 4.07
C LEU A 198 -5.38 5.38 4.00
N PHE A 199 -5.21 4.44 3.07
CA PHE A 199 -3.95 3.72 2.84
C PHE A 199 -2.88 4.62 2.22
N GLU A 200 -1.60 4.36 2.50
CA GLU A 200 -0.49 5.24 2.10
C GLU A 200 -0.20 5.26 0.58
N PRO A 201 -0.13 6.46 -0.05
CA PRO A 201 -0.58 7.75 0.48
C PRO A 201 -2.11 7.87 0.41
N ALA A 202 -2.70 8.48 1.45
CA ALA A 202 -4.15 8.67 1.48
C ALA A 202 -4.60 9.57 0.32
N LYS A 203 -5.75 9.24 -0.25
CA LYS A 203 -6.21 9.83 -1.52
C LYS A 203 -7.73 9.83 -1.64
N LYS A 204 -8.26 10.73 -2.45
CA LYS A 204 -9.68 10.75 -2.82
C LYS A 204 -9.87 9.90 -4.07
N LEU A 205 -10.88 9.04 -4.05
CA LEU A 205 -11.28 8.22 -5.18
C LEU A 205 -12.59 8.72 -5.75
N ILE A 206 -12.65 8.92 -7.06
CA ILE A 206 -13.86 9.34 -7.76
C ILE A 206 -14.14 8.31 -8.86
N ALA A 207 -15.19 7.49 -8.68
CA ALA A 207 -15.62 6.59 -9.75
C ALA A 207 -16.57 7.33 -10.69
N TYR A 208 -16.39 7.16 -12.01
CA TYR A 208 -17.23 7.80 -13.02
C TYR A 208 -17.31 6.98 -14.30
N THR A 209 -18.34 7.25 -15.10
CA THR A 209 -18.47 6.73 -16.46
C THR A 209 -18.29 7.84 -17.48
N ASP A 210 -17.43 7.62 -18.47
CA ASP A 210 -17.26 8.51 -19.62
C ASP A 210 -17.27 7.68 -20.92
N LYS A 211 -18.07 8.10 -21.90
CA LYS A 211 -18.22 7.44 -23.21
C LYS A 211 -18.36 5.91 -23.13
N GLY A 212 -19.20 5.43 -22.19
CA GLY A 212 -19.47 4.01 -21.98
C GLY A 212 -18.35 3.21 -21.29
N LYS A 213 -17.26 3.86 -20.87
CA LYS A 213 -16.17 3.24 -20.09
C LYS A 213 -16.25 3.69 -18.65
N THR A 214 -15.82 2.83 -17.72
CA THR A 214 -15.80 3.14 -16.28
C THR A 214 -14.37 3.38 -15.81
N PHE A 215 -14.19 4.37 -14.96
CA PHE A 215 -12.91 4.78 -14.41
C PHE A 215 -13.02 5.01 -12.91
N ILE A 216 -11.89 4.90 -12.21
CA ILE A 216 -11.69 5.48 -10.89
C ILE A 216 -10.49 6.42 -10.99
N ARG A 217 -10.74 7.71 -10.74
CA ARG A 217 -9.70 8.73 -10.56
C ARG A 217 -9.22 8.72 -9.12
N SER A 218 -7.92 8.57 -8.93
CA SER A 218 -7.25 8.85 -7.66
C SER A 218 -6.76 10.29 -7.67
N VAL A 219 -7.00 11.04 -6.58
CA VAL A 219 -6.53 12.42 -6.39
C VAL A 219 -5.69 12.47 -5.12
N PHE A 220 -4.43 12.88 -5.25
CA PHE A 220 -3.47 12.96 -4.15
C PHE A 220 -3.42 14.38 -3.56
N ALA A 221 -2.73 14.53 -2.43
CA ALA A 221 -2.65 15.80 -1.69
C ALA A 221 -2.00 16.93 -2.49
N ASP A 222 -1.06 16.60 -3.37
CA ASP A 222 -0.38 17.53 -4.29
C ASP A 222 -1.25 17.90 -5.51
N GLY A 223 -2.47 17.37 -5.60
CA GLY A 223 -3.36 17.55 -6.74
C GLY A 223 -3.05 16.64 -7.93
N ALA A 224 -2.03 15.78 -7.85
CA ALA A 224 -1.77 14.80 -8.89
C ALA A 224 -2.98 13.85 -9.02
N THR A 225 -3.23 13.40 -10.25
CA THR A 225 -4.35 12.50 -10.54
C THR A 225 -3.90 11.28 -11.32
N LEU A 226 -4.58 10.15 -11.09
CA LEU A 226 -4.39 8.90 -11.81
C LEU A 226 -5.73 8.25 -12.13
N ASP A 227 -6.03 8.05 -13.41
CA ASP A 227 -7.25 7.40 -13.87
C ASP A 227 -6.97 5.92 -14.16
N GLY A 228 -7.56 5.04 -13.35
CA GLY A 228 -7.59 3.59 -13.63
C GLY A 228 -8.86 3.23 -14.39
N LYS A 229 -8.77 2.38 -15.41
CA LYS A 229 -9.94 1.83 -16.12
C LYS A 229 -10.47 0.59 -15.39
N TYR A 230 -11.79 0.50 -15.26
CA TYR A 230 -12.47 -0.58 -14.55
C TYR A 230 -13.60 -1.17 -15.39
N VAL A 231 -13.90 -2.43 -15.14
CA VAL A 231 -15.14 -3.07 -15.61
C VAL A 231 -16.19 -2.91 -14.52
N LEU A 232 -17.31 -2.28 -14.86
CA LEU A 232 -18.47 -2.18 -13.97
C LEU A 232 -19.39 -3.37 -14.22
N SER A 233 -19.66 -4.14 -13.18
CA SER A 233 -20.65 -5.22 -13.19
C SER A 233 -21.58 -5.12 -11.98
N SER A 234 -22.59 -5.98 -11.93
CA SER A 234 -23.52 -6.09 -10.81
C SER A 234 -23.66 -7.55 -10.39
N ARG A 235 -23.60 -7.81 -9.08
CA ARG A 235 -23.87 -9.13 -8.48
C ARG A 235 -24.70 -8.90 -7.22
N ASP A 236 -25.84 -9.59 -7.12
CA ASP A 236 -26.75 -9.49 -5.97
C ASP A 236 -27.14 -8.04 -5.62
N GLY A 237 -27.31 -7.19 -6.64
CA GLY A 237 -27.63 -5.77 -6.48
C GLY A 237 -26.45 -4.88 -6.07
N LYS A 238 -25.26 -5.44 -5.83
CA LYS A 238 -24.04 -4.68 -5.53
C LYS A 238 -23.29 -4.32 -6.80
N LYS A 239 -22.83 -3.07 -6.89
CA LYS A 239 -21.94 -2.63 -7.97
C LYS A 239 -20.53 -3.14 -7.70
N ILE A 240 -19.93 -3.79 -8.69
CA ILE A 240 -18.57 -4.31 -8.63
C ILE A 240 -17.73 -3.60 -9.69
N LEU A 241 -16.59 -3.06 -9.26
CA LEU A 241 -15.58 -2.38 -10.06
C LEU A 241 -14.33 -3.27 -10.07
N THR A 242 -14.12 -4.01 -11.14
CA THR A 242 -12.96 -4.89 -11.29
C THR A 242 -11.85 -4.15 -12.03
N TYR A 243 -10.67 -4.08 -11.41
CA TYR A 243 -9.47 -3.64 -12.10
C TYR A 243 -8.93 -4.82 -12.91
N HIS A 244 -8.76 -4.64 -14.22
CA HIS A 244 -8.15 -5.68 -15.04
C HIS A 244 -6.66 -5.37 -15.18
N ASN A 245 -5.84 -6.19 -14.55
CA ASN A 245 -4.41 -6.25 -14.81
C ASN A 245 -4.11 -7.69 -15.23
N GLU A 246 -3.53 -7.87 -16.41
CA GLU A 246 -3.35 -9.17 -17.07
C GLU A 246 -2.54 -10.17 -16.22
N ASP A 247 -1.79 -9.68 -15.22
CA ASP A 247 -0.89 -10.47 -14.38
C ASP A 247 -1.29 -10.60 -12.89
N SER A 248 -2.40 -9.99 -12.43
CA SER A 248 -2.73 -9.96 -10.99
C SER A 248 -3.91 -10.86 -10.61
N LYS A 249 -3.80 -11.55 -9.47
CA LYS A 249 -4.96 -12.11 -8.74
C LYS A 249 -6.06 -11.06 -8.67
N GLU A 250 -7.32 -11.45 -8.93
CA GLU A 250 -8.44 -10.52 -9.02
C GLU A 250 -8.61 -9.71 -7.72
N VAL A 251 -8.17 -8.45 -7.76
CA VAL A 251 -8.54 -7.44 -6.76
C VAL A 251 -9.72 -6.68 -7.35
N PHE A 252 -10.88 -6.79 -6.69
CA PHE A 252 -12.07 -6.06 -7.09
C PHE A 252 -12.53 -5.14 -5.97
N LYS A 253 -13.19 -4.07 -6.37
CA LYS A 253 -13.81 -3.11 -5.45
C LYS A 253 -15.31 -3.27 -5.54
N ALA A 254 -16.00 -3.34 -4.40
CA ALA A 254 -17.46 -3.47 -4.36
C ALA A 254 -18.06 -2.32 -3.58
N VAL A 255 -19.18 -1.77 -4.07
CA VAL A 255 -19.94 -0.77 -3.31
C VAL A 255 -20.97 -1.50 -2.45
N ASN A 256 -20.87 -1.36 -1.13
CA ASN A 256 -21.77 -2.02 -0.20
C ASN A 256 -23.11 -1.26 -0.03
N ALA A 257 -23.98 -1.76 0.85
CA ALA A 257 -25.30 -1.18 1.07
C ALA A 257 -25.25 0.25 1.67
N ASN A 258 -24.20 0.58 2.42
CA ASN A 258 -23.98 1.93 2.97
C ASN A 258 -23.40 2.89 1.91
N GLY A 259 -23.01 2.36 0.75
CA GLY A 259 -22.34 3.10 -0.31
C GLY A 259 -20.84 3.21 -0.12
N ASP A 260 -20.25 2.52 0.87
CA ASP A 260 -18.80 2.46 1.07
C ASP A 260 -18.14 1.56 0.03
N LEU A 261 -16.84 1.78 -0.21
CA LEU A 261 -16.06 1.04 -1.20
C LEU A 261 -15.22 -0.02 -0.49
N GLU A 262 -15.62 -1.27 -0.65
CA GLU A 262 -14.93 -2.44 -0.12
C GLU A 262 -13.85 -2.92 -1.08
N TYR A 263 -12.72 -3.37 -0.53
CA TYR A 263 -11.58 -3.91 -1.26
C TYR A 263 -11.48 -5.39 -0.97
N TRP A 264 -11.61 -6.20 -2.01
CA TRP A 264 -11.70 -7.64 -1.90
C TRP A 264 -10.54 -8.33 -2.62
N ASN A 265 -10.08 -9.43 -2.04
CA ASN A 265 -9.21 -10.41 -2.65
C ASN A 265 -9.68 -11.84 -2.30
N GLU A 266 -8.87 -12.84 -2.61
CA GLU A 266 -9.16 -14.26 -2.30
C GLU A 266 -9.39 -14.55 -0.81
N LEU A 267 -8.89 -13.69 0.09
CA LEU A 267 -9.03 -13.81 1.56
C LEU A 267 -10.27 -13.06 2.10
N GLY A 268 -11.00 -12.35 1.24
CA GLY A 268 -12.16 -11.56 1.61
C GLY A 268 -11.90 -10.04 1.58
N ASN A 269 -12.78 -9.30 2.25
CA ASN A 269 -12.65 -7.86 2.41
C ASN A 269 -11.48 -7.57 3.36
N TYR A 270 -10.49 -6.82 2.88
CA TYR A 270 -9.34 -6.42 3.70
C TYR A 270 -9.32 -4.92 4.03
N TYR A 271 -10.20 -4.13 3.41
CA TYR A 271 -10.32 -2.70 3.67
C TYR A 271 -11.65 -2.15 3.14
N THR A 272 -12.25 -1.21 3.86
CA THR A 272 -13.45 -0.49 3.41
C THR A 272 -13.20 1.01 3.51
N ALA A 273 -13.21 1.69 2.36
CA ALA A 273 -13.09 3.14 2.29
C ALA A 273 -14.48 3.77 2.49
N PRO A 274 -14.66 4.65 3.48
CA PRO A 274 -15.94 5.30 3.71
C PRO A 274 -16.32 6.17 2.52
N LYS A 275 -17.62 6.16 2.20
CA LYS A 275 -18.18 7.09 1.23
C LYS A 275 -17.93 8.52 1.67
N PHE A 276 -17.40 9.32 0.77
CA PHE A 276 -17.19 10.74 1.01
C PHE A 276 -18.46 11.51 0.67
N GLU A 277 -18.99 12.22 1.64
CA GLU A 277 -20.03 13.22 1.45
C GLU A 277 -19.47 14.56 1.92
N LYS A 278 -19.41 15.56 1.03
CA LYS A 278 -19.07 16.92 1.47
C LYS A 278 -20.10 17.35 2.52
N PRO A 279 -19.66 17.93 3.66
CA PRO A 279 -20.59 18.54 4.59
C PRO A 279 -21.50 19.49 3.80
N LYS A 280 -22.82 19.29 3.88
CA LYS A 280 -23.75 20.26 3.30
C LYS A 280 -23.48 21.58 4.01
N ALA A 281 -23.14 22.62 3.27
CA ALA A 281 -23.06 23.97 3.83
C ALA A 281 -24.39 24.24 4.53
N ALA A 282 -24.34 24.49 5.84
CA ALA A 282 -25.49 24.99 6.56
C ALA A 282 -25.81 26.37 5.96
N TYR A 283 -26.94 26.47 5.26
CA TYR A 283 -27.48 27.71 4.75
C TYR A 283 -28.17 28.49 5.88
#